data_AF-A0A8T7DF94-F1
#
_entry.id   AF-A0A8T7DF94-F1
#
_cell.length_a   1.000
_cell.length_b   1.000
_cell.length_c   1.000
_cell.angle_alpha   90.00
_cell.angle_beta   90.00
_cell.angle_gamma   90.00
#
_symmetry.space_group_name_H-M   'P 1'
#
loop_
_entity.id
_entity.type
_entity.pdbx_description
1 polymer ?
#
loop_
_entity_poly.entity_id
_entity_poly.type
_entity_poly.pdbx_seq_one_letter_code
_entity_poly.pdbx_strand_id
1 'polypeptide(L)' 'MRWLESGATGSYGTIVEPCNFPMKFPDPDIFLDFYLFGESLLFSYWKSVKWPSEGLFIGEPLASPYAVKK' A
#
# COMPACT_ATOMS: atom_id res chain seq x y z
N MET A 1 -9.14 -5.70 -15.00
CA MET A 1 -9.62 -5.65 -13.60
C MET A 1 -10.42 -4.37 -13.45
N ARG A 2 -11.76 -4.46 -13.38
CA ARG A 2 -12.65 -3.30 -13.63
C ARG A 2 -12.45 -2.11 -12.69
N TRP A 3 -12.04 -2.31 -11.44
CA TRP A 3 -11.88 -1.23 -10.46
C TRP A 3 -10.53 -0.49 -10.58
N LEU A 4 -9.46 -1.18 -10.98
CA LEU A 4 -8.18 -0.53 -11.35
C LEU A 4 -8.37 0.33 -12.61
N GLU A 5 -9.09 -0.20 -13.59
CA GLU A 5 -9.44 0.52 -14.83
C GLU A 5 -10.35 1.74 -14.57
N SER A 6 -11.16 1.70 -13.51
CA SER A 6 -11.99 2.83 -13.07
C SER A 6 -11.22 3.91 -12.28
N GLY A 7 -9.89 3.81 -12.17
CA GLY A 7 -9.04 4.85 -11.58
C GLY A 7 -8.51 4.56 -10.18
N ALA A 8 -8.63 3.33 -9.68
CA ALA A 8 -7.91 2.94 -8.47
C ALA A 8 -6.41 2.77 -8.76
N THR A 9 -5.56 3.53 -8.08
CA THR A 9 -4.10 3.47 -8.26
C THR A 9 -3.50 2.16 -7.74
N GLY A 10 -4.04 1.61 -6.66
CA GLY A 10 -3.62 0.32 -6.14
C GLY A 10 -4.41 -0.12 -4.93
N SER A 11 -4.13 -1.35 -4.50
CA SER A 11 -4.74 -1.99 -3.33
C SER A 11 -3.74 -2.95 -2.70
N TYR A 12 -3.96 -3.23 -1.41
CA TYR A 12 -3.20 -4.21 -0.65
C TYR A 12 -4.17 -5.14 0.06
N GLY A 13 -3.92 -6.45 0.01
CA GLY A 13 -4.72 -7.45 0.70
C GLY A 13 -3.90 -8.67 1.10
N THR A 14 -4.31 -9.37 2.16
CA THR A 14 -3.61 -10.57 2.63
C THR A 14 -4.15 -11.83 1.97
N ILE A 15 -3.27 -12.74 1.55
CA ILE A 15 -3.59 -13.83 0.60
C ILE A 15 -4.34 -15.00 1.25
N VAL A 16 -3.97 -15.45 2.45
CA VAL A 16 -4.60 -16.62 3.08
C VAL A 16 -4.25 -16.64 4.55
N GLU A 17 -5.01 -17.39 5.35
CA GLU A 17 -4.72 -17.50 6.77
C GLU A 17 -5.19 -18.78 7.42
N PRO A 18 -4.73 -18.96 8.67
CA PRO A 18 -5.64 -19.29 9.76
C PRO A 18 -5.96 -18.14 10.75
N CYS A 19 -5.19 -17.03 10.88
CA CYS A 19 -5.38 -16.04 11.98
C CYS A 19 -5.13 -14.56 11.62
N ASN A 20 -6.17 -13.69 11.70
CA ASN A 20 -6.20 -12.29 11.22
C ASN A 20 -5.37 -11.24 11.99
N PHE A 21 -4.11 -11.54 12.27
CA PHE A 21 -3.26 -10.66 13.07
C PHE A 21 -3.17 -9.24 12.48
N PRO A 22 -3.44 -8.18 13.26
CA PRO A 22 -3.39 -6.79 12.75
C PRO A 22 -2.07 -6.41 12.07
N MET A 23 -0.96 -7.05 12.46
CA MET A 23 0.38 -6.79 11.95
C MET A 23 0.58 -7.09 10.46
N LYS A 24 -0.30 -7.91 9.86
CA LYS A 24 -0.29 -8.19 8.41
C LYS A 24 -0.92 -7.08 7.59
N PHE A 25 -1.68 -6.18 8.23
CA PHE A 25 -2.34 -5.07 7.57
C PHE A 25 -1.50 -3.81 7.69
N PRO A 26 -1.63 -2.87 6.73
CA PRO A 26 -0.97 -1.59 6.82
C PRO A 26 -1.54 -0.77 7.98
N ASP A 27 -0.65 -0.17 8.75
CA ASP A 27 -1.02 0.92 9.66
C ASP A 27 -1.38 2.16 8.84
N PRO A 28 -2.63 2.65 8.92
CA PRO A 28 -3.10 3.73 8.05
C PRO A 28 -2.39 5.06 8.33
N ASP A 29 -2.01 5.33 9.58
CA ASP A 29 -1.34 6.58 9.95
C ASP A 29 0.06 6.59 9.35
N ILE A 30 0.82 5.51 9.53
CA ILE A 30 2.17 5.35 8.96
C ILE A 30 2.11 5.38 7.42
N PHE A 31 1.12 4.71 6.81
CA PHE A 31 0.95 4.69 5.36
C PHE A 31 0.71 6.10 4.81
N LEU A 32 -0.24 6.84 5.40
CA LEU A 32 -0.59 8.19 4.96
C LEU A 32 0.57 9.16 5.17
N ASP A 33 1.28 9.06 6.30
CA ASP A 33 2.45 9.91 6.57
C ASP A 33 3.48 9.81 5.44
N PHE A 34 3.88 8.60 5.04
CA PHE A 34 4.85 8.44 3.95
C PHE A 34 4.28 8.83 2.58
N TYR A 35 3.03 8.45 2.29
CA TYR A 35 2.45 8.70 0.97
C TYR A 35 2.22 10.19 0.73
N LEU A 36 1.70 10.92 1.72
CA LEU A 36 1.49 12.36 1.65
C LEU A 36 2.80 13.15 1.65
N PHE A 37 3.87 12.60 2.23
CA PHE A 37 5.21 13.20 2.14
C PHE A 37 5.88 13.00 0.76
N GLY A 38 5.23 12.26 -0.16
CA GLY A 38 5.68 12.09 -1.54
C GLY A 38 6.47 10.81 -1.82
N GLU A 39 6.41 9.82 -0.93
CA GLU A 39 6.89 8.47 -1.27
C GLU A 39 5.98 7.79 -2.29
N SER A 40 6.54 6.84 -3.04
CA SER A 40 5.72 6.02 -3.95
C SER A 40 4.78 5.10 -3.17
N LEU A 41 3.65 4.76 -3.79
CA LEU A 41 2.61 3.91 -3.20
C LEU A 41 3.17 2.59 -2.63
N LEU A 42 4.08 1.93 -3.34
CA LEU A 42 4.70 0.69 -2.88
C LEU A 42 5.55 0.87 -1.61
N PHE A 43 6.37 1.92 -1.56
CA PHE A 43 7.21 2.19 -0.40
C PHE A 43 6.39 2.55 0.84
N SER A 44 5.29 3.28 0.68
CA SER A 44 4.36 3.56 1.78
C SER A 44 3.75 2.28 2.33
N TYR A 45 3.32 1.35 1.47
CA TYR A 45 2.82 0.04 1.91
C TYR A 45 3.89 -0.75 2.67
N TRP A 46 5.09 -0.88 2.11
CA TRP A 46 6.18 -1.65 2.74
C TRP A 46 6.62 -1.12 4.11
N LYS A 47 6.55 0.20 4.33
CA LYS A 47 6.88 0.81 5.64
C LYS A 47 5.73 0.70 6.65
N SER A 48 4.49 0.62 6.17
CA SER A 48 3.29 0.58 7.02
C SER A 48 2.90 -0.83 7.49
N VAL A 49 3.40 -1.89 6.83
CA VAL A 49 3.06 -3.27 7.18
C VAL A 49 4.18 -3.90 7.99
N LYS A 50 3.85 -4.41 9.19
CA LYS A 50 4.84 -5.06 10.06
C LYS A 50 5.21 -6.45 9.54
N TRP A 51 4.25 -7.23 9.05
CA TRP A 51 4.44 -8.59 8.54
C TRP A 51 4.02 -8.70 7.06
N PRO A 52 4.89 -8.31 6.11
CA PRO A 52 4.54 -8.24 4.69
C PRO A 52 4.52 -9.61 3.98
N SER A 53 4.98 -10.69 4.62
CA SER A 53 5.18 -12.00 3.98
C SER A 53 3.91 -12.62 3.36
N GLU A 54 2.74 -12.28 3.88
CA GLU A 54 1.43 -12.79 3.41
C GLU A 54 0.62 -11.72 2.67
N GLY A 55 1.24 -10.59 2.35
CA GLY A 55 0.64 -9.45 1.66
C GLY A 55 0.76 -9.51 0.15
N LEU A 56 -0.32 -9.20 -0.55
CA LEU A 56 -0.34 -8.94 -1.98
C LEU A 56 -0.61 -7.47 -2.25
N PHE A 57 0.35 -6.82 -2.91
CA PHE A 57 0.17 -5.49 -3.49
C PHE A 57 -0.25 -5.61 -4.96
N ILE A 58 -1.20 -4.77 -5.38
CA ILE A 58 -1.63 -4.69 -6.77
C ILE A 58 -1.89 -3.24 -7.17
N GLY A 59 -1.56 -2.86 -8.40
CA GLY A 59 -1.71 -1.50 -8.92
C GLY A 59 -0.40 -0.94 -9.46
N GLU A 60 -0.27 0.39 -9.44
CA GLU A 60 0.89 1.13 -9.95
C GLU A 60 1.88 1.44 -8.81
N PRO A 61 2.99 0.67 -8.67
CA PRO A 61 3.86 0.76 -7.49
C PRO A 61 4.58 2.10 -7.34
N LEU A 62 4.91 2.73 -8.48
CA LEU A 62 5.70 3.98 -8.53
C LEU A 62 4.84 5.24 -8.46
N ALA A 63 3.51 5.11 -8.32
CA ALA A 63 2.64 6.26 -8.22
C ALA A 63 3.00 7.09 -6.99
N SER A 64 3.43 8.34 -7.20
CA SER A 64 3.69 9.33 -6.15
C SER A 64 3.09 10.69 -6.53
N PRO A 65 1.77 10.87 -6.34
CA PRO A 65 1.09 12.10 -6.73
C PRO A 65 1.45 13.30 -5.83
N TYR A 66 1.93 13.04 -4.61
CA TYR A 66 2.30 14.08 -3.63
C TYR A 66 3.78 14.46 -3.66
N ALA A 67 4.60 13.79 -4.48
CA ALA A 67 5.99 14.19 -4.65
C ALA A 67 6.10 15.59 -5.26
N VAL A 68 6.95 16.42 -4.66
CA VAL A 68 7.35 17.69 -5.27
C VAL A 68 8.15 17.38 -6.52
N LYS A 69 7.69 17.87 -7.68
CA LYS A 69 8.49 17.83 -8.92
C LYS A 69 9.77 18.61 -8.69
N LYS A 70 10.90 17.92 -8.83
CA LYS A 70 12.22 18.57 -8.86
C LYS A 70 12.38 19.41 -10.12
#